data_AF-A0A383D427-F1
#
_entry.id   AF-A0A383D427-F1
#
_cell.length_a   1.000
_cell.length_b   1.000
_cell.length_c   1.000
_cell.angle_alpha   90.00
_cell.angle_beta   90.00
_cell.angle_gamma   90.00
#
_symmetry.space_group_name_H-M   'P 1'
#
loop_
_entity.id
_entity.type
_entity.pdbx_description
1 polymer ?
#
loop_
_entity_poly.entity_id
_entity_poly.type
_entity_poly.pdbx_seq_one_letter_code
_entity_poly.pdbx_strand_id
1 'polypeptide(L)'
;MNDKSAVNQSVDVDPVTASVIQGALENIAIEMGYKLMRMSYSSIIRESEDFGAGLVDARGRGLAESTQSTPLQSGPIPGYIKGMLKTLAERGETIHPGDVIMHNDAYGGASHGPDVGFIVPVFHDGALIGYSVTTAHHLDIGALSPGSCGIVDAIDAYAEGLQFKAIKVYDQGQKVEAVWHMLRDNIRASDLVVGDMEAQVAASQIGAERLLALVQRYGAETLERACD
;
A
#
# COMPACT_ATOMS: atom_id res chain seq x y z
N MET A 1 -29.74 -11.95 43.67
CA MET A 1 -28.40 -12.33 43.16
C MET A 1 -28.21 -11.60 41.84
N ASN A 2 -27.39 -10.55 41.86
CA ASN A 2 -26.83 -9.93 40.67
C ASN A 2 -26.03 -11.01 39.89
N ASP A 3 -26.00 -11.01 38.56
CA ASP A 3 -25.14 -10.08 37.82
C ASP A 3 -25.40 -10.10 36.30
N LYS A 4 -25.48 -8.87 35.81
CA LYS A 4 -25.39 -8.29 34.47
C LYS A 4 -25.24 -9.22 33.26
N SER A 5 -26.31 -9.25 32.47
CA SER A 5 -26.21 -9.24 31.02
C SER A 5 -25.33 -8.05 30.60
N ALA A 6 -24.13 -8.32 30.08
CA ALA A 6 -23.29 -7.30 29.46
C ALA A 6 -24.06 -6.70 28.28
N VAL A 7 -24.63 -5.51 28.51
CA VAL A 7 -25.11 -4.65 27.44
C VAL A 7 -23.88 -4.31 26.63
N ASN A 8 -23.82 -4.79 25.39
CA ASN A 8 -22.84 -4.37 24.41
C ASN A 8 -23.11 -2.89 24.13
N GLN A 9 -22.50 -2.00 24.91
CA GLN A 9 -22.61 -0.56 24.71
C GLN A 9 -21.86 -0.24 23.43
N SER A 10 -22.59 -0.05 22.33
CA SER A 10 -22.04 0.49 21.11
C SER A 10 -21.33 1.81 21.45
N VAL A 11 -20.03 1.89 21.18
CA VAL A 11 -19.31 3.18 21.19
C VAL A 11 -19.95 4.05 20.11
N ASP A 12 -20.78 5.00 20.55
CA ASP A 12 -21.36 6.01 19.69
C ASP A 12 -20.32 7.12 19.54
N VAL A 13 -19.64 7.15 18.38
CA VAL A 13 -18.63 8.16 18.08
C VAL A 13 -19.35 9.43 17.68
N ASP A 14 -19.14 10.51 18.45
CA ASP A 14 -19.79 11.77 18.13
C ASP A 14 -19.29 12.35 16.78
N PRO A 15 -20.12 13.11 16.05
CA PRO A 15 -19.76 13.61 14.72
C PRO A 15 -18.51 14.49 14.68
N VAL A 16 -18.18 15.16 15.79
CA VAL A 16 -16.98 16.00 15.87
C VAL A 16 -15.76 15.10 15.92
N THR A 17 -15.78 14.08 16.78
CA THR A 17 -14.69 13.09 16.87
C THR A 17 -14.50 12.36 15.55
N ALA A 18 -15.59 11.91 14.90
CA ALA A 18 -15.53 11.28 13.58
C ALA A 18 -14.88 12.20 12.53
N SER A 19 -15.28 13.48 12.48
CA SER A 19 -14.68 14.46 11.56
C SER A 19 -13.19 14.71 11.84
N VAL A 20 -12.78 14.71 13.11
CA VAL A 20 -11.36 14.86 13.49
C VAL A 20 -10.55 13.64 13.06
N ILE A 21 -11.09 12.42 13.22
CA ILE A 21 -10.44 11.18 12.78
C ILE A 21 -10.33 11.16 11.25
N GLN A 22 -11.40 11.50 10.52
CA GLN A 22 -11.37 11.61 9.07
C GLN A 22 -10.28 12.58 8.60
N GLY A 23 -10.27 13.81 9.13
CA GLY A 23 -9.24 14.80 8.77
C GLY A 23 -7.83 14.35 9.15
N ALA A 24 -7.66 13.56 10.21
CA ALA A 24 -6.37 12.97 10.56
C ALA A 24 -5.94 11.92 9.52
N LEU A 25 -6.82 11.00 9.12
CA LEU A 25 -6.54 9.98 8.10
C LEU A 25 -6.18 10.62 6.75
N GLU A 26 -6.92 11.65 6.34
CA GLU A 26 -6.64 12.42 5.11
C GLU A 26 -5.26 13.08 5.18
N ASN A 27 -4.91 13.71 6.30
CA ASN A 27 -3.60 14.33 6.49
C ASN A 27 -2.46 13.31 6.44
N ILE A 28 -2.67 12.09 6.95
CA ILE A 28 -1.68 11.01 6.85
C ILE A 28 -1.46 10.64 5.38
N ALA A 29 -2.53 10.45 4.62
CA ALA A 29 -2.42 10.11 3.21
C ALA A 29 -1.73 11.23 2.40
N ILE A 30 -2.04 12.50 2.70
CA ILE A 30 -1.35 13.66 2.09
C ILE A 30 0.15 13.66 2.46
N GLU A 31 0.52 13.41 3.72
CA GLU A 31 1.92 13.30 4.13
C GLU A 31 2.64 12.20 3.35
N MET A 32 2.03 11.02 3.22
CA MET A 32 2.58 9.91 2.42
C MET A 32 2.84 10.32 0.97
N GLY A 33 1.84 10.92 0.31
CA GLY A 33 1.96 11.35 -1.09
C GLY A 33 3.05 12.40 -1.29
N TYR A 34 3.11 13.41 -0.42
CA TYR A 34 4.13 14.45 -0.49
C TYR A 34 5.54 13.89 -0.29
N LYS A 35 5.71 12.95 0.65
CA LYS A 35 6.98 12.27 0.89
C LYS A 35 7.40 11.43 -0.30
N LEU A 36 6.48 10.62 -0.86
CA LEU A 36 6.74 9.81 -2.03
C LEU A 36 7.24 10.67 -3.19
N MET A 37 6.48 11.71 -3.56
CA MET A 37 6.84 12.64 -4.63
C MET A 37 8.23 13.26 -4.42
N ARG A 38 8.57 13.67 -3.19
CA ARG A 38 9.84 14.35 -2.87
C ARG A 38 11.05 13.42 -2.80
N MET A 39 10.85 12.15 -2.46
CA MET A 39 11.92 11.14 -2.35
C MET A 39 12.14 10.39 -3.67
N SER A 40 11.19 10.46 -4.60
CA SER A 40 11.27 9.78 -5.88
C SER A 40 12.34 10.39 -6.81
N TYR A 41 12.89 9.51 -7.63
CA TYR A 41 14.01 9.73 -8.54
C TYR A 41 13.51 10.03 -9.95
N SER A 42 12.49 9.31 -10.44
CA SER A 42 11.97 9.53 -11.79
C SER A 42 11.07 10.78 -11.87
N SER A 43 11.05 11.40 -13.06
CA SER A 43 10.15 12.52 -13.35
C SER A 43 8.69 12.09 -13.44
N ILE A 44 8.40 10.80 -13.69
CA ILE A 44 7.04 10.26 -13.72
C ILE A 44 6.36 10.47 -12.36
N ILE A 45 7.06 10.13 -11.27
CA ILE A 45 6.50 10.30 -9.93
C ILE A 45 6.71 11.74 -9.43
N ARG A 46 7.89 12.31 -9.65
CA ARG A 46 8.26 13.63 -9.07
C ARG A 46 7.56 14.81 -9.74
N GLU A 47 7.30 14.73 -11.04
CA GLU A 47 6.80 15.87 -11.84
C GLU A 47 5.44 15.59 -12.47
N SER A 48 5.19 14.35 -12.92
CA SER A 48 3.87 13.96 -13.47
C SER A 48 2.90 13.44 -12.41
N GLU A 49 3.39 13.24 -11.18
CA GLU A 49 2.61 12.82 -10.01
C GLU A 49 1.82 11.52 -10.23
N ASP A 50 2.32 10.61 -11.07
CA ASP A 50 1.65 9.33 -11.38
C ASP A 50 1.87 8.30 -10.26
N PHE A 51 1.29 8.61 -9.10
CA PHE A 51 1.30 7.78 -7.91
C PHE A 51 -0.01 7.82 -7.14
N GLY A 52 -0.17 6.85 -6.25
CA GLY A 52 -1.26 6.68 -5.31
C GLY A 52 -0.70 6.50 -3.90
N ALA A 53 -1.32 7.15 -2.91
CA ALA A 53 -1.01 6.94 -1.49
C ALA A 53 -2.31 6.89 -0.70
N GLY A 54 -2.49 5.88 0.14
CA GLY A 54 -3.74 5.71 0.88
C GLY A 54 -3.65 4.75 2.06
N LEU A 55 -4.70 4.81 2.87
CA LEU A 55 -4.93 3.96 4.03
C LEU A 55 -6.13 3.06 3.77
N VAL A 56 -6.03 1.81 4.19
CA VAL A 56 -7.06 0.79 4.00
C VAL A 56 -7.31 0.09 5.34
N ASP A 57 -8.54 -0.24 5.66
CA ASP A 57 -8.85 -1.01 6.87
C ASP A 57 -8.45 -2.49 6.73
N ALA A 58 -8.53 -3.24 7.84
CA ALA A 58 -8.20 -4.66 7.86
C ALA A 58 -9.06 -5.52 6.91
N ARG A 59 -10.21 -5.01 6.47
CA ARG A 59 -11.17 -5.67 5.56
C ARG A 59 -10.94 -5.29 4.09
N GLY A 60 -9.98 -4.43 3.80
CA GLY A 60 -9.69 -3.97 2.44
C GLY A 60 -10.61 -2.83 1.95
N ARG A 61 -11.28 -2.09 2.85
CA ARG A 61 -12.04 -0.88 2.52
C ARG A 61 -11.12 0.34 2.61
N GLY A 62 -11.15 1.22 1.60
CA GLY A 62 -10.37 2.46 1.63
C GLY A 62 -10.85 3.38 2.75
N LEU A 63 -9.91 3.93 3.52
CA LEU A 63 -10.16 4.88 4.61
C LEU A 63 -9.87 6.32 4.21
N ALA A 64 -8.74 6.53 3.53
CA ALA A 64 -8.33 7.84 3.03
C ALA A 64 -7.34 7.67 1.88
N GLU A 65 -7.30 8.65 0.99
CA GLU A 65 -6.35 8.74 -0.12
C GLU A 65 -5.74 10.14 -0.18
N SER A 66 -4.52 10.25 -0.70
CA SER A 66 -3.88 11.54 -0.91
C SER A 66 -4.60 12.28 -2.03
N THR A 67 -4.88 13.56 -1.82
CA THR A 67 -5.43 14.43 -2.87
C THR A 67 -4.46 14.68 -4.03
N GLN A 68 -3.18 14.36 -3.85
CA GLN A 68 -2.15 14.40 -4.89
C GLN A 68 -2.14 13.13 -5.76
N SER A 69 -2.87 12.10 -5.35
CA SER A 69 -2.92 10.85 -6.11
C SER A 69 -3.73 11.01 -7.39
N THR A 70 -3.25 10.39 -8.47
CA THR A 70 -4.06 10.29 -9.69
C THR A 70 -5.18 9.27 -9.48
N PRO A 71 -6.39 9.49 -10.03
CA PRO A 71 -7.49 8.52 -9.89
C PRO A 71 -7.15 7.11 -10.41
N LEU A 72 -6.25 7.02 -11.40
CA LEU A 72 -5.78 5.75 -11.95
C LEU A 72 -4.95 4.95 -10.95
N GLN A 73 -4.23 5.64 -10.06
CA GLN A 73 -3.38 5.02 -9.05
C GLN A 73 -4.13 4.81 -7.73
N SER A 74 -5.03 5.71 -7.32
CA SER A 74 -5.77 5.53 -6.07
C SER A 74 -6.88 4.48 -6.17
N GLY A 75 -7.57 4.40 -7.32
CA GLY A 75 -8.67 3.46 -7.54
C GLY A 75 -8.33 1.97 -7.30
N PRO A 76 -7.16 1.47 -7.76
CA PRO A 76 -6.75 0.09 -7.54
C PRO A 76 -6.33 -0.28 -6.11
N ILE A 77 -6.14 0.69 -5.17
CA ILE A 77 -5.66 0.43 -3.80
C ILE A 77 -6.44 -0.70 -3.08
N PRO A 78 -7.78 -0.69 -3.01
CA PRO A 78 -8.55 -1.81 -2.45
C PRO A 78 -8.37 -3.12 -3.21
N GLY A 79 -8.12 -3.05 -4.52
CA GLY A 79 -7.82 -4.20 -5.38
C GLY A 79 -6.51 -4.87 -5.00
N TYR A 80 -5.43 -4.11 -4.86
CA TYR A 80 -4.12 -4.60 -4.43
C TYR A 80 -4.21 -5.39 -3.11
N ILE A 81 -4.97 -4.90 -2.12
CA ILE A 81 -5.14 -5.61 -0.84
C ILE A 81 -5.86 -6.94 -1.03
N LYS A 82 -6.96 -6.97 -1.80
CA LYS A 82 -7.72 -8.20 -2.05
C LYS A 82 -6.90 -9.23 -2.82
N GLY A 83 -6.18 -8.81 -3.85
CA GLY A 83 -5.27 -9.66 -4.61
C GLY A 83 -4.16 -10.25 -3.77
N MET A 84 -3.47 -9.38 -3.03
CA MET A 84 -2.42 -9.78 -2.11
C MET A 84 -2.93 -10.83 -1.12
N LEU A 85 -4.03 -10.55 -0.41
CA LEU A 85 -4.58 -11.48 0.58
C LEU A 85 -4.97 -12.83 -0.02
N LYS A 86 -5.57 -12.82 -1.22
CA LYS A 86 -5.89 -14.04 -1.96
C LYS A 86 -4.62 -14.84 -2.29
N THR A 87 -3.62 -14.18 -2.87
CA THR A 87 -2.34 -14.83 -3.24
C THR A 87 -1.61 -15.42 -2.03
N LEU A 88 -1.54 -14.68 -0.92
CA LEU A 88 -0.92 -15.18 0.31
C LEU A 88 -1.68 -16.40 0.86
N ALA A 89 -3.01 -16.35 0.88
CA ALA A 89 -3.84 -17.46 1.32
C ALA A 89 -3.66 -18.72 0.46
N GLU A 90 -3.58 -18.57 -0.87
CA GLU A 90 -3.31 -19.68 -1.79
C GLU A 90 -1.95 -20.35 -1.54
N ARG A 91 -0.97 -19.60 -1.01
CA ARG A 91 0.36 -20.11 -0.65
C ARG A 91 0.48 -20.57 0.79
N GLY A 92 -0.52 -20.34 1.63
CA GLY A 92 -0.45 -20.58 3.07
C GLY A 92 0.52 -19.64 3.80
N GLU A 93 0.76 -18.45 3.25
CA GLU A 93 1.65 -17.42 3.80
C GLU A 93 0.88 -16.47 4.73
N THR A 94 1.56 -15.96 5.76
CA THR A 94 1.00 -15.01 6.73
C THR A 94 1.77 -13.69 6.72
N ILE A 95 1.05 -12.62 7.09
CA ILE A 95 1.61 -11.29 7.31
C ILE A 95 1.93 -11.06 8.79
N HIS A 96 3.01 -10.32 9.04
CA HIS A 96 3.50 -9.99 10.38
C HIS A 96 3.83 -8.49 10.49
N PRO A 97 3.91 -7.95 11.71
CA PRO A 97 4.45 -6.61 11.92
C PRO A 97 5.84 -6.45 11.29
N GLY A 98 6.07 -5.37 10.56
CA GLY A 98 7.33 -5.08 9.89
C GLY A 98 7.47 -5.68 8.49
N ASP A 99 6.49 -6.46 8.02
CA ASP A 99 6.45 -6.89 6.62
C ASP A 99 6.21 -5.70 5.69
N VAL A 100 6.74 -5.78 4.47
CA VAL A 100 6.37 -4.90 3.36
C VAL A 100 6.18 -5.76 2.12
N ILE A 101 5.00 -5.67 1.51
CA ILE A 101 4.58 -6.54 0.42
C ILE A 101 4.49 -5.76 -0.88
N MET A 102 5.16 -6.26 -1.92
CA MET A 102 5.16 -5.72 -3.28
C MET A 102 4.19 -6.49 -4.18
N HIS A 103 3.37 -5.76 -4.95
CA HIS A 103 2.34 -6.35 -5.81
C HIS A 103 2.05 -5.53 -7.07
N ASN A 104 1.99 -6.17 -8.24
CA ASN A 104 1.58 -5.55 -9.53
C ASN A 104 0.73 -6.49 -10.41
N ASP A 105 0.15 -7.56 -9.86
CA ASP A 105 -0.61 -8.52 -10.66
C ASP A 105 -1.91 -7.88 -11.16
N ALA A 106 -2.03 -7.67 -12.47
CA ALA A 106 -3.23 -7.12 -13.09
C ALA A 106 -4.48 -8.00 -12.84
N TYR A 107 -4.29 -9.33 -12.76
CA TYR A 107 -5.36 -10.26 -12.40
C TYR A 107 -5.63 -10.31 -10.89
N GLY A 108 -4.71 -9.76 -10.10
CA GLY A 108 -4.81 -9.56 -8.66
C GLY A 108 -5.35 -8.18 -8.26
N GLY A 109 -5.76 -7.34 -9.21
CA GLY A 109 -6.35 -6.04 -8.90
C GLY A 109 -5.39 -4.85 -9.01
N ALA A 110 -4.16 -5.06 -9.48
CA ALA A 110 -3.37 -3.98 -10.06
C ALA A 110 -4.01 -3.48 -11.37
N SER A 111 -3.69 -2.26 -11.77
CA SER A 111 -4.09 -1.68 -13.06
C SER A 111 -3.37 -2.36 -14.24
N HIS A 112 -2.05 -2.47 -14.16
CA HIS A 112 -1.18 -3.17 -15.12
C HIS A 112 0.23 -3.38 -14.51
N GLY A 113 1.10 -4.13 -15.18
CA GLY A 113 2.41 -4.50 -14.66
C GLY A 113 3.34 -3.35 -14.22
N PRO A 114 3.43 -2.23 -14.96
CA PRO A 114 4.25 -1.09 -14.55
C PRO A 114 3.76 -0.36 -13.28
N ASP A 115 2.51 -0.53 -12.87
CA ASP A 115 2.00 0.07 -11.64
C ASP A 115 2.26 -0.90 -10.47
N VAL A 116 3.16 -0.50 -9.56
CA VAL A 116 3.61 -1.37 -8.48
C VAL A 116 3.15 -0.82 -7.14
N GLY A 117 2.37 -1.62 -6.42
CA GLY A 117 1.92 -1.37 -5.06
C GLY A 117 2.90 -1.89 -4.01
N PHE A 118 3.18 -1.08 -3.00
CA PHE A 118 3.84 -1.46 -1.75
C PHE A 118 2.86 -1.31 -0.59
N ILE A 119 2.69 -2.40 0.16
CA ILE A 119 1.65 -2.58 1.17
C ILE A 119 2.33 -2.87 2.51
N VAL A 120 2.06 -2.03 3.51
CA VAL A 120 2.58 -2.18 4.88
C VAL A 120 1.40 -2.51 5.81
N PRO A 121 1.31 -3.73 6.36
CA PRO A 121 0.29 -4.08 7.32
C PRO A 121 0.56 -3.40 8.66
N VAL A 122 -0.51 -2.89 9.28
CA VAL A 122 -0.44 -2.17 10.55
C VAL A 122 -1.11 -3.00 11.63
N PHE A 123 -0.40 -3.21 12.74
CA PHE A 123 -0.86 -4.01 13.87
C PHE A 123 -0.93 -3.17 15.15
N HIS A 124 -1.95 -3.41 15.95
CA HIS A 124 -2.10 -2.85 17.30
C HIS A 124 -2.49 -3.99 18.26
N ASP A 125 -1.74 -4.17 19.35
CA ASP A 125 -1.94 -5.25 20.33
C ASP A 125 -2.05 -6.66 19.71
N GLY A 126 -1.26 -6.92 18.65
CA GLY A 126 -1.24 -8.20 17.94
C GLY A 126 -2.38 -8.41 16.94
N ALA A 127 -3.34 -7.49 16.84
CA ALA A 127 -4.41 -7.51 15.85
C ALA A 127 -4.05 -6.64 14.64
N LEU A 128 -4.34 -7.14 13.43
CA LEU A 128 -4.26 -6.34 12.21
C LEU A 128 -5.39 -5.29 12.22
N ILE A 129 -5.02 -4.02 12.10
CA ILE A 129 -5.97 -2.90 12.08
C ILE A 129 -6.15 -2.28 10.69
N GLY A 130 -5.20 -2.48 9.78
CA GLY A 130 -5.28 -1.94 8.43
C GLY A 130 -3.95 -2.01 7.69
N TYR A 131 -3.86 -1.24 6.61
CA TYR A 131 -2.73 -1.18 5.71
C TYR A 131 -2.44 0.27 5.32
N SER A 132 -1.15 0.58 5.20
CA SER A 132 -0.68 1.76 4.48
C SER A 132 -0.16 1.33 3.11
N VAL A 133 -0.63 2.00 2.06
CA VAL A 133 -0.38 1.58 0.68
C VAL A 133 0.13 2.75 -0.14
N THR A 134 1.16 2.49 -0.93
CA THR A 134 1.57 3.36 -2.03
C THR A 134 1.58 2.57 -3.33
N THR A 135 1.20 3.19 -4.44
CA THR A 135 1.35 2.65 -5.80
C THR A 135 1.92 3.73 -6.69
N ALA A 136 2.66 3.37 -7.73
CA ALA A 136 3.24 4.32 -8.65
C ALA A 136 3.55 3.65 -9.98
N HIS A 137 3.51 4.45 -11.05
CA HIS A 137 3.91 4.01 -12.37
C HIS A 137 5.43 4.01 -12.51
N HIS A 138 6.01 2.85 -12.81
CA HIS A 138 7.45 2.69 -12.99
C HIS A 138 7.84 2.74 -14.46
N LEU A 139 8.96 3.44 -14.73
CA LEU A 139 9.46 3.69 -16.08
C LEU A 139 9.77 2.42 -16.88
N ASP A 140 10.22 1.35 -16.23
CA ASP A 140 10.57 0.07 -16.83
C ASP A 140 10.40 -1.03 -15.78
N ILE A 141 9.91 -2.19 -16.20
CA ILE A 141 9.75 -3.38 -15.33
C ILE A 141 10.39 -4.63 -15.93
N GLY A 142 11.34 -4.46 -16.85
CA GLY A 142 12.01 -5.57 -17.53
C GLY A 142 11.18 -6.24 -18.63
N ALA A 143 10.23 -5.51 -19.24
CA ALA A 143 9.41 -6.02 -20.35
C ALA A 143 10.21 -6.26 -21.64
N LEU A 144 9.58 -6.92 -22.63
CA LEU A 144 10.16 -7.21 -23.96
C LEU A 144 10.82 -5.98 -24.61
N SER A 145 10.12 -4.84 -24.56
CA SER A 145 10.60 -3.55 -25.09
C SER A 145 11.01 -2.62 -23.94
N PRO A 146 12.04 -1.77 -24.12
CA PRO A 146 12.40 -0.76 -23.13
C PRO A 146 11.26 0.23 -22.84
N GLY A 147 11.08 0.59 -21.56
CA GLY A 147 10.07 1.54 -21.12
C GLY A 147 8.80 0.87 -20.58
N SER A 148 7.79 1.66 -20.24
CA SER A 148 6.56 1.18 -19.60
C SER A 148 5.43 0.83 -20.59
N CYS A 149 5.57 1.23 -21.85
CA CYS A 149 4.55 1.04 -22.89
C CYS A 149 4.81 -0.17 -23.83
N GLY A 150 5.74 -1.05 -23.47
CA GLY A 150 6.06 -2.25 -24.26
C GLY A 150 4.91 -3.26 -24.41
N ILE A 151 3.79 -3.03 -23.71
CA ILE A 151 2.59 -3.88 -23.71
C ILE A 151 1.91 -4.00 -25.08
N VAL A 152 2.11 -3.04 -25.98
CA VAL A 152 1.46 -3.05 -27.31
C VAL A 152 2.00 -4.19 -28.19
N ASP A 153 3.26 -4.57 -28.00
CA ASP A 153 3.92 -5.65 -28.75
C ASP A 153 4.00 -6.97 -27.96
N ALA A 154 3.61 -6.95 -26.67
CA ALA A 154 3.64 -8.12 -25.82
C ALA A 154 2.57 -9.14 -26.24
N ILE A 155 2.97 -10.38 -26.43
CA ILE A 155 2.07 -11.46 -26.87
C ILE A 155 1.35 -12.15 -25.70
N ASP A 156 1.89 -12.03 -24.49
CA ASP A 156 1.35 -12.57 -23.26
C ASP A 156 1.90 -11.79 -22.04
N ALA A 157 1.34 -12.08 -20.86
CA ALA A 157 1.72 -11.41 -19.62
C ALA A 157 3.18 -11.68 -19.18
N TYR A 158 3.86 -12.70 -19.71
CA TYR A 158 5.27 -12.97 -19.38
C TYR A 158 6.21 -12.08 -20.19
N ALA A 159 5.78 -11.62 -21.37
CA ALA A 159 6.48 -10.62 -22.16
C ALA A 159 6.32 -9.18 -21.61
N GLU A 160 5.36 -8.96 -20.71
CA GLU A 160 5.08 -7.66 -20.08
C GLU A 160 6.04 -7.30 -18.93
N GLY A 161 7.01 -8.17 -18.61
CA GLY A 161 8.05 -7.93 -17.62
C GLY A 161 7.83 -8.66 -16.30
N LEU A 162 8.44 -8.14 -15.24
CA LEU A 162 8.41 -8.78 -13.93
C LEU A 162 7.01 -8.70 -13.30
N GLN A 163 6.53 -9.85 -12.82
CA GLN A 163 5.29 -9.96 -12.07
C GLN A 163 5.57 -10.21 -10.59
N PHE A 164 5.04 -9.32 -9.75
CA PHE A 164 5.12 -9.36 -8.30
C PHE A 164 3.75 -9.75 -7.75
N LYS A 165 3.66 -11.00 -7.29
CA LYS A 165 2.43 -11.57 -6.74
C LYS A 165 2.60 -11.72 -5.23
N ALA A 166 2.27 -10.66 -4.48
CA ALA A 166 2.40 -10.57 -3.04
C ALA A 166 3.79 -10.95 -2.51
N ILE A 167 4.85 -10.34 -3.06
CA ILE A 167 6.23 -10.68 -2.69
C ILE A 167 6.67 -9.82 -1.50
N LYS A 168 7.16 -10.44 -0.42
CA LYS A 168 7.77 -9.70 0.69
C LYS A 168 9.10 -9.10 0.25
N VAL A 169 9.20 -7.78 0.28
CA VAL A 169 10.45 -7.03 0.10
C VAL A 169 11.13 -6.70 1.43
N TYR A 170 10.34 -6.73 2.52
CA TYR A 170 10.80 -6.80 3.90
C TYR A 170 10.00 -7.90 4.62
N ASP A 171 10.67 -8.74 5.39
CA ASP A 171 10.07 -9.77 6.24
C ASP A 171 10.42 -9.46 7.70
N GLN A 172 9.40 -9.09 8.49
CA GLN A 172 9.53 -8.70 9.90
C GLN A 172 10.62 -7.64 10.14
N GLY A 173 10.61 -6.60 9.29
CA GLY A 173 11.54 -5.47 9.36
C GLY A 173 12.92 -5.74 8.75
N GLN A 174 13.19 -6.95 8.27
CA GLN A 174 14.45 -7.28 7.60
C GLN A 174 14.29 -7.19 6.08
N LYS A 175 15.13 -6.39 5.42
CA LYS A 175 15.12 -6.24 3.96
C LYS A 175 15.49 -7.57 3.28
N VAL A 176 14.67 -8.00 2.32
CA VAL A 176 14.90 -9.25 1.58
C VAL A 176 15.82 -8.97 0.39
N GLU A 177 17.13 -8.88 0.64
CA GLU A 177 18.13 -8.42 -0.35
C GLU A 177 18.09 -9.17 -1.68
N ALA A 178 17.79 -10.48 -1.66
CA ALA A 178 17.64 -11.27 -2.89
C ALA A 178 16.58 -10.70 -3.84
N VAL A 179 15.44 -10.21 -3.33
CA VAL A 179 14.39 -9.59 -4.15
C VAL A 179 14.92 -8.28 -4.76
N TRP A 180 15.61 -7.47 -3.98
CA TRP A 180 16.17 -6.20 -4.44
C TRP A 180 17.31 -6.39 -5.45
N HIS A 181 18.12 -7.44 -5.35
CA HIS A 181 19.08 -7.83 -6.40
C HIS A 181 18.36 -8.20 -7.69
N MET A 182 17.31 -9.03 -7.62
CA MET A 182 16.53 -9.39 -8.81
C MET A 182 15.93 -8.17 -9.51
N LEU A 183 15.41 -7.20 -8.76
CA LEU A 183 14.91 -5.94 -9.33
C LEU A 183 16.02 -5.17 -10.05
N ARG A 184 17.18 -4.99 -9.41
CA ARG A 184 18.30 -4.23 -10.01
C ARG A 184 18.87 -4.88 -11.27
N ASP A 185 18.93 -6.21 -11.28
CA ASP A 185 19.53 -6.97 -12.39
C ASP A 185 18.61 -7.10 -13.61
N ASN A 186 17.30 -6.94 -13.44
CA ASN A 186 16.31 -7.16 -14.50
C ASN A 186 15.61 -5.89 -14.98
N ILE A 187 15.87 -4.73 -14.37
CA ILE A 187 15.27 -3.44 -14.74
C ILE A 187 16.33 -2.57 -15.41
N ARG A 188 16.02 -2.02 -16.59
CA ARG A 188 17.00 -1.27 -17.41
C ARG A 188 17.45 0.05 -16.78
N ALA A 189 16.51 0.77 -16.18
CA ALA A 189 16.74 2.04 -15.50
C ALA A 189 16.70 1.85 -13.99
N SER A 190 17.41 0.84 -13.49
CA SER A 190 17.30 0.38 -12.10
C SER A 190 17.63 1.45 -11.05
N ASP A 191 18.60 2.34 -11.31
CA ASP A 191 18.91 3.45 -10.39
C ASP A 191 17.70 4.38 -10.14
N LEU A 192 16.86 4.61 -11.16
CA LEU A 192 15.65 5.41 -11.04
C LEU A 192 14.52 4.58 -10.43
N VAL A 193 14.23 3.41 -11.02
CA VAL A 193 13.08 2.59 -10.66
C VAL A 193 13.21 2.00 -9.26
N VAL A 194 14.37 1.46 -8.90
CA VAL A 194 14.59 0.91 -7.56
C VAL A 194 14.65 2.03 -6.52
N GLY A 195 15.17 3.21 -6.88
CA GLY A 195 15.10 4.40 -6.02
C GLY A 195 13.66 4.83 -5.75
N ASP A 196 12.80 4.82 -6.77
CA ASP A 196 11.36 5.08 -6.64
C ASP A 196 10.66 4.03 -5.76
N MET A 197 10.98 2.74 -5.95
CA MET A 197 10.45 1.66 -5.11
C MET A 197 10.86 1.81 -3.63
N GLU A 198 12.12 2.20 -3.36
CA GLU A 198 12.57 2.50 -2.00
C GLU A 198 11.85 3.72 -1.41
N ALA A 199 11.55 4.74 -2.24
CA ALA A 199 10.72 5.88 -1.83
C ALA A 199 9.27 5.48 -1.50
N GLN A 200 8.66 4.55 -2.25
CA GLN A 200 7.35 3.98 -1.96
C GLN A 200 7.33 3.22 -0.64
N VAL A 201 8.35 2.38 -0.38
CA VAL A 201 8.49 1.68 0.91
C VAL A 201 8.58 2.69 2.06
N ALA A 202 9.44 3.71 1.95
CA ALA A 202 9.59 4.72 3.00
C ALA A 202 8.29 5.50 3.25
N ALA A 203 7.58 5.90 2.19
CA ALA A 203 6.31 6.63 2.31
C ALA A 203 5.20 5.79 2.94
N SER A 204 5.08 4.51 2.56
CA SER A 204 4.11 3.58 3.15
C SER A 204 4.44 3.22 4.61
N GLN A 205 5.71 3.12 4.99
CA GLN A 205 6.12 2.95 6.38
C GLN A 205 5.74 4.17 7.25
N ILE A 206 5.94 5.39 6.74
CA ILE A 206 5.49 6.62 7.43
C ILE A 206 3.97 6.57 7.65
N GLY A 207 3.19 6.21 6.63
CA GLY A 207 1.75 6.08 6.77
C GLY A 207 1.33 5.05 7.83
N ALA A 208 2.01 3.90 7.87
CA ALA A 208 1.78 2.86 8.87
C ALA A 208 2.08 3.36 10.30
N GLU A 209 3.19 4.06 10.51
CA GLU A 209 3.55 4.65 11.80
C GLU A 209 2.51 5.68 12.26
N ARG A 210 2.05 6.53 11.35
CA ARG A 210 1.04 7.55 11.65
C ARG A 210 -0.33 6.94 11.96
N LEU A 211 -0.76 5.93 11.21
CA LEU A 211 -2.01 5.22 11.47
C LEU A 211 -1.97 4.53 12.85
N LEU A 212 -0.85 3.87 13.18
CA LEU A 212 -0.67 3.27 14.50
C LEU A 212 -0.75 4.32 15.61
N ALA A 213 -0.09 5.47 15.46
CA ALA A 213 -0.15 6.55 16.43
C ALA A 213 -1.58 7.12 16.60
N LEU A 214 -2.35 7.19 15.51
CA LEU A 214 -3.76 7.61 15.56
C LEU A 214 -4.61 6.60 16.34
N VAL A 215 -4.43 5.29 16.09
CA VAL A 215 -5.12 4.22 16.83
C VAL A 215 -4.72 4.21 18.31
N GLN A 216 -3.45 4.40 18.64
CA GLN A 216 -2.99 4.51 20.03
C GLN A 216 -3.62 5.69 20.78
N ARG A 217 -3.98 6.77 20.06
CA ARG A 217 -4.61 7.96 20.64
C ARG A 217 -6.11 7.80 20.88
N TYR A 218 -6.84 7.22 19.92
CA TYR A 218 -8.31 7.16 19.95
C TYR A 218 -8.88 5.78 20.31
N GLY A 219 -8.07 4.72 20.24
CA GLY A 219 -8.48 3.34 20.37
C GLY A 219 -8.94 2.74 19.03
N ALA A 220 -8.68 1.45 18.84
CA ALA A 220 -9.02 0.74 17.61
C ALA A 220 -10.54 0.69 17.34
N GLU A 221 -11.34 0.45 18.38
CA GLU A 221 -12.81 0.42 18.28
C GLU A 221 -13.39 1.77 17.86
N THR A 222 -12.91 2.88 18.45
CA THR A 222 -13.32 4.23 18.08
C THR A 222 -12.99 4.53 16.62
N LEU A 223 -11.80 4.13 16.15
CA LEU A 223 -11.38 4.36 14.77
C LEU A 223 -12.23 3.55 13.79
N GLU A 224 -12.47 2.27 14.06
CA GLU A 224 -13.34 1.41 13.24
C GLU A 224 -14.76 2.00 13.13
N ARG A 225 -15.34 2.40 14.27
CA ARG A 225 -16.67 3.02 14.33
C ARG A 225 -16.75 4.38 13.64
N ALA A 226 -15.67 5.17 13.66
CA ALA A 226 -15.60 6.45 12.96
C ALA A 226 -15.52 6.30 11.43
N CYS A 227 -15.11 5.12 10.93
CA CYS A 227 -14.93 4.83 9.51
C CYS A 227 -16.07 3.99 8.90
N ASP A 228 -17.08 3.62 9.70
CA ASP A 228 -18.29 2.90 9.27
C ASP A 228 -19.39 3.85 8.79
#